data_AF-A0AA36ANX4-F1
#
_entry.id   AF-A0AA36ANX4-F1
#
_cell.length_a   1.000
_cell.length_b   1.000
_cell.length_c   1.000
_cell.angle_alpha   90.00
_cell.angle_beta   90.00
_cell.angle_gamma   90.00
#
_symmetry.space_group_name_H-M   'P 1'
#
loop_
_entity.id
_entity.type
_entity.pdbx_description
1 polymer ?
#
loop_
_entity_poly.entity_id
_entity_poly.type
_entity_poly.pdbx_seq_one_letter_code
_entity_poly.pdbx_strand_id
1 'polypeptide(L)'
;MAGRTLFTLSCICITCGFLCMFVAFASPYWIKSWTRVHSPMANVGLWHVCLSGYIKPRDPTMHAYVGCWWIHSTVFDDASYNIMPHWFRAVQAFAIFTLLCDLGSLLLILLYLSPYTTETVYKDRKMKLFILNCVLNGIAAALVFMDSLIFAQITIQRQQIRFPLITAICIYDESVNQRTN
;
A
#
# COMPACT_ATOMS: atom_id res chain seq x y z
N MET A 1 -3.04 -26.87 28.93
CA MET A 1 -2.78 -27.11 27.47
C MET A 1 -3.21 -25.93 26.60
N ALA A 2 -4.39 -25.33 26.81
CA ALA A 2 -4.89 -24.21 26.02
C ALA A 2 -3.97 -22.97 25.93
N GLY A 3 -3.22 -22.63 26.98
CA GLY A 3 -2.34 -21.45 26.95
C GLY A 3 -1.15 -21.57 25.98
N ARG A 4 -0.61 -22.77 25.78
CA ARG A 4 0.54 -22.98 24.87
C ARG A 4 0.11 -22.90 23.40
N THR A 5 -1.07 -23.42 23.06
CA THR A 5 -1.60 -23.38 21.70
C THR A 5 -1.97 -21.96 21.27
N LEU A 6 -2.61 -21.18 22.15
CA LEU A 6 -2.94 -19.77 21.89
C LEU A 6 -1.70 -18.90 21.66
N PHE A 7 -0.64 -19.14 22.43
CA PHE A 7 0.63 -18.42 22.28
C PHE A 7 1.29 -18.74 20.93
N THR A 8 1.39 -20.02 20.57
CA THR A 8 1.97 -20.43 19.28
C THR A 8 1.20 -19.86 18.10
N LEU A 9 -0.14 -19.90 18.14
CA LEU A 9 -0.98 -19.28 17.10
C LEU A 9 -0.71 -17.79 16.97
N SER A 10 -0.61 -17.07 18.09
CA SER A 10 -0.32 -15.63 18.10
C SER A 10 1.03 -15.33 17.44
N CYS A 11 2.08 -16.09 17.77
CA CYS A 11 3.39 -15.94 17.15
C CYS A 11 3.35 -16.15 15.63
N ILE A 12 2.64 -17.19 15.17
CA ILE A 12 2.50 -17.48 13.74
C ILE A 12 1.76 -16.34 13.04
N CYS A 13 0.61 -15.91 13.57
CA CYS A 13 -0.19 -14.83 12.97
C CYS A 13 0.58 -13.52 12.88
N ILE A 14 1.33 -13.13 13.91
CA ILE A 14 2.07 -11.86 13.94
C ILE A 14 3.26 -11.91 12.98
N THR A 15 3.95 -13.04 12.90
CA THR A 15 5.05 -13.24 11.94
C THR A 15 4.54 -13.22 10.50
N CYS A 16 3.45 -13.93 10.21
CA CYS A 16 2.83 -13.90 8.88
C CYS A 16 2.31 -12.51 8.52
N GLY A 17 1.65 -11.81 9.44
CA GLY A 17 1.15 -10.45 9.25
C GLY A 17 2.25 -9.48 8.88
N PHE A 18 3.35 -9.47 9.66
CA PHE A 18 4.51 -8.64 9.37
C PHE A 18 5.12 -8.94 8.01
N LEU A 19 5.32 -10.21 7.65
CA LEU A 19 5.88 -10.58 6.34
C LEU A 19 4.98 -10.14 5.19
N CYS A 20 3.67 -10.32 5.31
CA CYS A 20 2.71 -9.85 4.31
C CYS A 20 2.75 -8.33 4.16
N MET A 21 2.80 -7.58 5.28
CA MET A 21 2.90 -6.12 5.25
C MET A 21 4.22 -5.64 4.67
N PHE A 22 5.33 -6.30 5.01
CA PHE A 22 6.64 -5.97 4.46
C PHE A 22 6.71 -6.19 2.95
N VAL A 23 6.16 -7.31 2.47
CA VAL A 23 6.06 -7.58 1.03
C VAL A 23 5.16 -6.58 0.33
N ALA A 24 4.00 -6.26 0.91
CA ALA A 24 3.11 -5.23 0.37
C ALA A 24 3.82 -3.87 0.28
N PHE A 25 4.55 -3.47 1.32
CA PHE A 25 5.30 -2.22 1.36
C PHE A 25 6.40 -2.13 0.29
N ALA A 26 7.14 -3.22 0.05
CA ALA A 26 8.17 -3.28 -0.99
C ALA A 26 7.62 -3.53 -2.40
N SER A 27 6.35 -3.95 -2.53
CA SER A 27 5.76 -4.36 -3.80
C SER A 27 5.54 -3.17 -4.75
N PRO A 28 5.92 -3.29 -6.03
CA PRO A 28 5.64 -2.29 -7.05
C PRO A 28 4.22 -2.41 -7.66
N TYR A 29 3.31 -3.17 -7.05
CA TYR A 29 2.04 -3.57 -7.66
C TYR A 29 0.78 -3.08 -6.92
N TRP A 30 0.84 -1.94 -6.25
CA TRP A 30 -0.33 -1.35 -5.59
C TRP A 30 -1.40 -0.93 -6.61
N ILE A 31 -0.97 -0.38 -7.74
CA ILE A 31 -1.85 -0.01 -8.85
C ILE A 31 -1.22 -0.47 -10.14
N LYS A 32 -1.94 -1.32 -10.88
CA LYS A 32 -1.53 -1.82 -12.19
C LYS A 32 -2.50 -1.36 -13.27
N SER A 33 -1.96 -0.84 -14.37
CA SER A 33 -2.77 -0.52 -15.55
C SER A 33 -3.10 -1.78 -16.36
N TRP A 34 -4.24 -1.76 -17.04
CA TRP A 34 -4.65 -2.86 -17.90
C TRP A 34 -3.83 -2.86 -19.19
N THR A 35 -3.30 -4.02 -19.58
CA THR A 35 -2.42 -4.17 -20.75
C THR A 35 -3.11 -3.87 -22.08
N ARG A 36 -4.44 -3.97 -22.14
CA ARG A 36 -5.25 -3.72 -23.34
C ARG A 36 -5.47 -2.23 -23.63
N VAL A 37 -5.27 -1.36 -22.65
CA VAL A 37 -5.40 0.09 -22.81
C VAL A 37 -4.01 0.69 -22.63
N HIS A 38 -3.49 1.33 -23.68
CA HIS A 38 -2.16 1.93 -23.66
C HIS A 38 -2.16 3.14 -22.71
N SER A 39 -1.92 2.86 -21.42
CA SER A 39 -1.91 3.84 -20.35
C SER A 39 -0.45 4.28 -20.13
N PRO A 40 -0.18 5.60 -20.07
CA PRO A 40 1.17 6.12 -19.81
C PRO A 40 1.73 5.75 -18.43
N MET A 41 0.89 5.29 -17.49
CA MET A 41 1.30 4.72 -16.21
C MET A 41 1.18 3.20 -16.25
N ALA A 42 2.30 2.48 -16.19
CA ALA A 42 2.31 1.02 -16.28
C ALA A 42 2.01 0.37 -14.92
N ASN A 43 2.88 0.58 -13.93
CA ASN A 43 2.76 0.04 -12.57
C ASN A 43 3.16 1.12 -11.55
N VAL A 44 2.43 1.19 -10.43
CA VAL A 44 2.72 2.10 -9.33
C VAL A 44 2.85 1.29 -8.05
N GLY A 45 4.05 1.32 -7.47
CA GLY A 45 4.37 0.88 -6.13
C GLY A 45 4.26 2.00 -5.12
N LEU A 46 4.39 1.66 -3.84
CA LEU A 46 4.42 2.64 -2.77
C LEU A 46 5.62 3.60 -2.89
N TRP A 47 6.74 3.08 -3.39
CA TRP A 47 8.03 3.78 -3.43
C TRP A 47 8.62 3.97 -4.82
N HIS A 48 8.23 3.12 -5.77
CA HIS A 48 8.70 3.16 -7.14
C HIS A 48 7.51 3.26 -8.09
N VAL A 49 7.68 4.03 -9.17
CA VAL A 49 6.69 4.17 -10.23
C VAL A 49 7.32 3.81 -11.57
N CYS A 50 6.63 3.00 -12.37
CA CYS A 50 7.04 2.63 -13.71
C CYS A 50 6.10 3.28 -14.74
N LEU A 51 6.66 4.18 -15.55
CA LEU A 51 5.96 4.97 -16.56
C LEU A 51 6.33 4.46 -17.96
N SER A 52 5.35 4.45 -18.86
CA SER A 52 5.52 4.00 -20.25
C SER A 52 5.21 5.14 -21.22
N GLY A 53 5.90 6.28 -21.03
CA GLY A 53 5.74 7.47 -21.87
C GLY A 53 4.73 8.48 -21.32
N TYR A 54 4.75 8.71 -20.01
CA TYR A 54 3.92 9.78 -19.40
C TYR A 54 4.49 11.15 -19.75
N ILE A 55 3.64 12.05 -20.24
CA ILE A 55 3.98 13.46 -20.50
C ILE A 55 3.17 14.31 -19.54
N LYS A 56 3.84 15.20 -18.81
CA LYS A 56 3.19 16.10 -17.85
C LYS A 56 2.25 17.06 -18.60
N PRO A 57 0.98 17.24 -18.16
CA PRO A 57 0.11 18.26 -18.73
C PRO A 57 0.70 19.66 -18.54
N ARG A 58 0.79 20.46 -19.62
CA ARG A 58 1.39 21.80 -19.67
C ARG A 58 2.93 21.87 -19.51
N ASP A 59 3.65 20.81 -19.85
CA ASP A 59 5.11 20.89 -19.93
C ASP A 59 5.56 21.58 -21.23
N PRO A 60 6.29 22.72 -21.19
CA PRO A 60 6.75 23.41 -22.40
C PRO A 60 7.75 22.61 -23.23
N THR A 61 8.44 21.63 -22.63
CA THR A 61 9.47 20.82 -23.30
C THR A 61 9.01 19.42 -23.68
N MET A 62 7.76 19.06 -23.38
CA MET A 62 7.10 17.80 -23.76
C MET A 62 7.95 16.55 -23.45
N HIS A 63 8.62 16.53 -22.28
CA HIS A 63 9.45 15.39 -21.90
C HIS A 63 8.58 14.15 -21.62
N ALA A 64 8.90 13.05 -22.30
CA ALA A 64 8.25 11.76 -22.07
C ALA A 64 9.04 10.95 -21.02
N TYR A 65 8.41 10.71 -19.87
CA TYR A 65 8.97 9.88 -18.81
C TYR A 65 8.75 8.40 -19.13
N VAL A 66 9.87 7.68 -19.33
CA VAL A 66 9.91 6.24 -19.60
C VAL A 66 10.77 5.53 -18.56
N GLY A 67 10.38 4.33 -18.16
CA GLY A 67 11.13 3.49 -17.22
C GLY A 67 10.62 3.54 -15.78
N CYS A 68 11.34 2.88 -14.89
CA CYS A 68 11.02 2.82 -13.46
C CYS A 68 11.88 3.80 -12.67
N TRP A 69 11.22 4.63 -11.88
CA TRP A 69 11.83 5.71 -11.14
C TRP A 69 11.40 5.65 -9.67
N TRP A 70 12.25 6.17 -8.79
CA TRP A 70 11.89 6.40 -7.41
C TRP A 70 10.87 7.55 -7.32
N ILE A 71 9.81 7.39 -6.52
CA ILE A 71 8.70 8.35 -6.42
C ILE A 71 9.15 9.73 -5.94
N HIS A 72 10.24 9.79 -5.15
CA HIS A 72 10.81 11.02 -4.61
C HIS A 72 12.09 11.46 -5.34
N SER A 73 12.22 11.12 -6.63
CA SER A 73 13.31 11.64 -7.46
C SER A 73 13.10 13.14 -7.72
N THR A 74 14.19 13.92 -7.74
CA THR A 74 14.19 15.36 -8.05
C THR A 74 13.59 15.68 -9.42
N VAL A 75 13.60 14.71 -10.33
CA VAL A 75 12.97 14.75 -11.65
C VAL A 75 11.46 15.02 -11.55
N PHE A 76 10.82 14.65 -10.44
CA PHE A 76 9.40 14.84 -10.21
C PHE A 76 9.06 15.99 -9.26
N ASP A 77 10.01 16.80 -8.80
CA ASP A 77 9.72 17.87 -7.83
C ASP A 77 8.64 18.84 -8.35
N ASP A 78 8.76 19.24 -9.62
CA ASP A 78 7.79 20.13 -10.29
C ASP A 78 6.44 19.46 -10.60
N ALA A 79 6.37 18.12 -10.59
CA ALA A 79 5.18 17.33 -10.93
C ALA A 79 4.64 16.52 -9.74
N SER A 80 5.23 16.71 -8.56
CA SER A 80 5.01 15.93 -7.34
C SER A 80 3.54 15.95 -6.90
N TYR A 81 2.84 17.06 -7.11
CA TYR A 81 1.40 17.19 -6.85
C TYR A 81 0.54 16.26 -7.73
N ASN A 82 0.90 16.07 -9.00
CA ASN A 82 0.13 15.27 -9.95
C ASN A 82 0.42 13.77 -9.84
N ILE A 83 1.68 13.41 -9.58
CA ILE A 83 2.11 12.00 -9.46
C ILE A 83 1.83 11.45 -8.06
N MET A 84 2.00 12.27 -7.02
CA MET A 84 1.88 11.87 -5.61
C MET A 84 0.80 12.69 -4.88
N PRO A 85 -0.49 12.36 -5.12
CA PRO A 85 -1.61 13.06 -4.49
C PRO A 85 -1.63 12.85 -2.96
N HIS A 86 -2.27 13.78 -2.25
CA HIS A 86 -2.28 13.80 -0.77
C HIS A 86 -2.77 12.49 -0.14
N TRP A 87 -3.78 11.84 -0.73
CA TRP A 87 -4.29 10.55 -0.23
C TRP A 87 -3.22 9.45 -0.28
N PHE A 88 -2.35 9.46 -1.30
CA PHE A 88 -1.30 8.47 -1.45
C PHE A 88 -0.18 8.68 -0.42
N ARG A 89 0.12 9.93 -0.08
CA ARG A 89 1.05 10.26 1.02
C ARG A 89 0.52 9.81 2.37
N ALA A 90 -0.79 9.93 2.60
CA ALA A 90 -1.42 9.45 3.83
C ALA A 90 -1.28 7.93 3.97
N VAL A 91 -1.55 7.17 2.90
CA VAL A 91 -1.33 5.71 2.84
C VAL A 91 0.13 5.35 3.10
N GLN A 92 1.08 6.07 2.48
CA GLN A 92 2.50 5.85 2.75
C GLN A 92 2.82 6.01 4.24
N ALA A 93 2.29 7.05 4.90
CA ALA A 93 2.50 7.27 6.32
C ALA A 93 1.89 6.15 7.18
N PHE A 94 0.64 5.77 6.91
CA PHE A 94 -0.04 4.69 7.65
C PHE A 94 0.63 3.32 7.48
N ALA A 95 1.14 3.01 6.28
CA ALA A 95 1.90 1.79 6.04
C ALA A 95 3.22 1.76 6.83
N ILE A 96 3.93 2.89 6.94
CA ILE A 96 5.14 3.00 7.78
C ILE A 96 4.78 2.80 9.25
N PHE A 97 3.75 3.48 9.76
CA PHE A 97 3.33 3.33 11.16
C PHE A 97 2.89 1.90 11.49
N THR A 98 2.18 1.25 10.57
CA THR A 98 1.82 -0.17 10.68
C THR A 98 3.07 -1.05 10.81
N LEU A 99 4.05 -0.89 9.92
CA LEU A 99 5.29 -1.66 9.98
C LEU A 99 6.07 -1.43 11.27
N LEU A 100 6.08 -0.20 11.80
CA LEU A 100 6.72 0.10 13.09
C LEU A 100 6.00 -0.59 14.26
N CYS A 101 4.67 -0.60 14.27
CA CYS A 101 3.87 -1.30 15.27
C CYS A 101 4.06 -2.83 15.20
N ASP A 102 4.10 -3.40 14.00
CA ASP A 102 4.32 -4.84 13.79
C ASP A 102 5.75 -5.25 14.16
N LEU A 103 6.75 -4.44 13.81
CA LEU A 103 8.14 -4.66 14.22
C LEU A 103 8.27 -4.60 15.75
N GLY A 104 7.63 -3.63 16.40
CA GLY A 104 7.58 -3.55 17.86
C GLY A 104 6.94 -4.79 18.48
N SER A 105 5.84 -5.28 17.92
CA SER A 105 5.15 -6.49 18.37
C SER A 105 6.00 -7.74 18.19
N LEU A 106 6.72 -7.87 17.08
CA LEU A 106 7.67 -8.97 16.85
C LEU A 106 8.82 -8.96 17.85
N LEU A 107 9.41 -7.79 18.13
CA LEU A 107 10.47 -7.67 19.12
C LEU A 107 10.00 -8.09 20.51
N LEU A 108 8.79 -7.68 20.90
CA LEU A 108 8.22 -8.07 22.20
C LEU A 108 7.96 -9.58 22.29
N ILE A 109 7.53 -10.23 21.20
CA ILE A 109 7.37 -11.69 21.15
C ILE A 109 8.73 -12.39 21.24
N LEU A 110 9.74 -11.92 20.50
CA LEU A 110 11.09 -12.48 20.56
C LEU A 110 11.67 -12.39 21.97
N LEU A 111 11.46 -11.26 22.66
CA LEU A 111 11.86 -11.09 24.06
C LEU A 111 11.12 -12.06 24.99
N TYR A 112 9.86 -12.39 24.71
CA TYR A 112 9.08 -13.37 25.47
C TYR A 112 9.56 -14.82 25.25
N LEU A 113 10.05 -15.15 24.04
CA LEU A 113 10.62 -16.47 23.76
C LEU A 113 12.00 -16.68 24.41
N SER A 114 12.75 -15.61 24.70
CA SER A 114 14.05 -15.70 25.34
C SER A 114 13.94 -16.14 26.81
N PRO A 115 14.44 -17.34 27.17
CA PRO A 115 14.33 -17.85 28.55
C PRO A 115 15.16 -17.03 29.54
N TYR A 116 16.29 -16.48 29.09
CA TYR A 116 17.19 -15.67 29.90
C TYR A 116 16.53 -14.38 30.41
N THR A 117 15.80 -13.70 29.53
CA THR A 117 15.17 -12.42 29.83
C THR A 117 13.90 -12.62 30.66
N THR A 118 13.16 -13.68 30.37
CA THR A 118 11.83 -13.96 30.96
C THR A 118 11.88 -14.16 32.48
N GLU A 119 12.91 -14.84 32.99
CA GLU A 119 13.04 -15.15 34.42
C GLU A 119 13.47 -13.93 35.26
N THR A 120 14.26 -13.01 34.69
CA THR A 120 14.86 -11.88 35.44
C THR A 120 14.00 -10.62 35.42
N VAL A 121 13.34 -10.30 34.29
CA VAL A 121 12.64 -9.03 34.11
C VAL A 121 11.11 -9.19 34.04
N TYR A 122 10.61 -10.37 33.67
CA TYR A 122 9.23 -10.49 33.19
C TYR A 122 8.27 -11.17 34.16
N LYS A 123 8.74 -11.79 35.26
CA LYS A 123 7.92 -12.63 36.16
C LYS A 123 6.62 -11.96 36.63
N ASP A 124 6.66 -10.68 37.02
CA ASP A 124 5.49 -9.93 37.53
C ASP A 124 4.74 -9.11 36.46
N ARG A 125 5.32 -8.91 35.27
CA ARG A 125 4.78 -8.00 34.23
C ARG A 125 4.28 -8.71 32.96
N LYS A 126 4.29 -10.05 32.93
CA LYS A 126 3.88 -10.87 31.75
C LYS A 126 2.54 -10.42 31.16
N MET A 127 1.54 -10.19 32.00
CA MET A 127 0.20 -9.80 31.54
C MET A 127 0.16 -8.40 30.93
N LYS A 128 0.94 -7.44 31.45
CA LYS A 128 0.99 -6.07 30.91
C LYS A 128 1.64 -6.04 29.53
N LEU A 129 2.68 -6.85 29.30
CA LEU A 129 3.36 -6.93 28.01
C LEU A 129 2.54 -7.70 26.97
N PHE A 130 1.78 -8.70 27.39
CA PHE A 130 0.81 -9.35 26.52
C PHE A 130 -0.28 -8.35 26.08
N ILE A 131 -0.85 -7.59 27.03
CA ILE A 131 -1.82 -6.53 26.72
C ILE A 131 -1.21 -5.48 25.79
N LEU A 132 0.04 -5.06 26.02
CA LEU A 132 0.75 -4.12 25.14
C LEU A 132 0.88 -4.65 23.71
N ASN A 133 1.23 -5.91 23.52
CA ASN A 133 1.25 -6.55 22.19
C ASN A 133 -0.13 -6.58 21.53
N CYS A 134 -1.17 -6.91 22.29
CA CYS A 134 -2.54 -6.89 21.77
C CYS A 134 -2.95 -5.48 21.33
N VAL A 135 -2.60 -4.44 22.10
CA VAL A 135 -2.87 -3.05 21.75
C VAL A 135 -2.10 -2.62 20.50
N LEU A 136 -0.81 -2.94 20.41
CA LEU A 136 0.02 -2.60 19.24
C LEU A 136 -0.51 -3.27 17.96
N ASN A 137 -0.83 -4.56 18.01
CA ASN A 137 -1.43 -5.27 16.88
C ASN A 137 -2.83 -4.74 16.54
N GLY A 138 -3.62 -4.33 17.54
CA GLY A 138 -4.93 -3.71 17.33
C GLY A 138 -4.81 -2.37 16.60
N ILE A 139 -3.81 -1.55 16.96
CA ILE A 139 -3.52 -0.29 16.26
C ILE A 139 -3.06 -0.57 14.83
N ALA A 140 -2.14 -1.52 14.62
CA ALA A 140 -1.69 -1.92 13.29
C ALA A 140 -2.86 -2.39 12.41
N ALA A 141 -3.73 -3.24 12.93
CA ALA A 141 -4.92 -3.71 12.21
C ALA A 141 -5.88 -2.58 11.83
N ALA A 142 -6.08 -1.59 12.71
CA ALA A 142 -6.90 -0.42 12.42
C ALA A 142 -6.30 0.45 11.32
N LEU A 143 -4.99 0.67 11.32
CA LEU A 143 -4.29 1.43 10.29
C LEU A 143 -4.38 0.74 8.92
N VAL A 144 -4.14 -0.57 8.87
CA VAL A 144 -4.26 -1.39 7.64
C VAL A 144 -5.69 -1.38 7.11
N PHE A 145 -6.67 -1.43 8.00
CA PHE A 145 -8.07 -1.31 7.61
C PHE A 145 -8.35 0.06 6.99
N MET A 146 -7.84 1.14 7.57
CA MET A 146 -7.95 2.48 6.99
C MET A 146 -7.28 2.58 5.62
N ASP A 147 -6.08 2.01 5.45
CA ASP A 147 -5.40 1.95 4.15
C ASP A 147 -6.27 1.23 3.10
N SER A 148 -6.83 0.08 3.47
CA SER A 148 -7.70 -0.71 2.60
C SER A 148 -8.97 0.05 2.22
N LEU A 149 -9.57 0.81 3.14
CA LEU A 149 -10.71 1.67 2.86
C LEU A 149 -10.35 2.79 1.87
N ILE A 150 -9.20 3.45 2.03
CA ILE A 150 -8.75 4.49 1.11
C ILE A 150 -8.59 3.89 -0.30
N PHE A 151 -7.95 2.74 -0.44
CA PHE A 151 -7.82 2.06 -1.73
C PHE A 151 -9.15 1.64 -2.33
N ALA A 152 -10.10 1.17 -1.50
CA ALA A 152 -11.44 0.82 -1.96
C ALA A 152 -12.17 2.04 -2.53
N GLN A 153 -12.15 3.17 -1.82
CA GLN A 153 -12.77 4.42 -2.29
C GLN A 153 -12.17 4.88 -3.63
N ILE A 154 -10.84 4.90 -3.75
CA ILE A 154 -10.16 5.32 -4.98
C ILE A 154 -10.48 4.39 -6.16
N THR A 155 -10.57 3.08 -5.91
CA THR A 155 -10.91 2.11 -6.95
C THR A 155 -12.34 2.31 -7.44
N ILE A 156 -13.29 2.52 -6.53
CA ILE A 156 -14.70 2.78 -6.87
C ILE A 156 -14.83 4.06 -7.69
N GLN A 157 -14.18 5.15 -7.27
CA GLN A 157 -14.17 6.42 -8.02
C GLN A 157 -13.61 6.25 -9.45
N ARG A 158 -12.53 5.49 -9.60
CA ARG A 158 -11.95 5.20 -10.92
C ARG A 158 -12.87 4.36 -11.81
N GLN A 159 -13.60 3.40 -11.25
CA GLN A 159 -14.61 2.63 -11.99
C GLN A 159 -15.76 3.54 -12.44
N GLN A 160 -16.24 4.42 -11.56
CA GLN A 160 -17.33 5.35 -11.86
C GLN A 160 -16.95 6.38 -12.94
N ILE A 161 -15.68 6.80 -13.05
CA ILE A 161 -15.21 7.69 -14.13
C ILE A 161 -14.96 6.92 -15.43
N ARG A 162 -14.52 5.65 -15.33
CA ARG A 162 -14.25 4.81 -16.50
C ARG A 162 -15.51 4.34 -17.22
N PHE A 163 -16.60 4.09 -16.48
CA PHE A 163 -17.91 3.71 -17.05
C PHE A 163 -18.45 4.74 -18.08
N PRO A 164 -18.60 6.03 -17.75
CA PRO A 164 -19.10 7.03 -18.69
C PRO A 164 -18.10 7.31 -19.83
N LEU A 165 -16.79 7.14 -19.61
CA LEU A 165 -15.78 7.29 -20.67
C LEU A 165 -15.84 6.14 -21.68
N ILE A 166 -16.04 4.89 -21.24
CA ILE A 166 -16.21 3.74 -22.14
C ILE A 166 -17.52 3.88 -22.92
N THR A 167 -18.62 4.27 -22.27
CA THR A 167 -19.88 4.54 -22.98
C THR A 167 -19.72 5.69 -23.97
N ALA A 168 -19.04 6.78 -23.62
CA ALA A 168 -18.78 7.89 -24.53
C ALA A 168 -17.86 7.51 -25.71
N ILE A 169 -16.84 6.67 -25.48
CA ILE A 169 -15.96 6.15 -26.54
C ILE A 169 -16.73 5.18 -27.44
N CYS A 170 -17.55 4.28 -26.89
CA CYS A 170 -18.41 3.40 -27.69
C CYS A 170 -19.43 4.19 -28.52
N ILE A 171 -20.06 5.23 -27.95
CA ILE A 171 -20.96 6.12 -28.69
C ILE A 171 -20.21 6.91 -29.78
N TYR A 172 -18.98 7.38 -29.48
CA TYR A 172 -18.17 8.08 -30.47
C TYR A 172 -17.75 7.15 -31.63
N ASP A 173 -17.30 5.93 -31.32
CA ASP A 173 -16.91 4.91 -32.29
C ASP A 173 -18.08 4.51 -33.20
N GLU A 174 -19.28 4.33 -32.62
CA GLU A 174 -20.51 4.04 -33.37
C GLU A 174 -20.96 5.21 -34.25
N SER A 175 -20.79 6.47 -33.79
CA SER A 175 -21.12 7.68 -34.55
C SER A 175 -20.15 7.98 -35.71
N VAL A 176 -18.90 7.51 -35.63
CA VAL A 176 -17.92 7.59 -36.72
C VAL A 176 -18.23 6.52 -37.76
N ASN A 177 -18.56 5.30 -37.34
CA ASN A 177 -18.88 4.19 -38.25
C ASN A 177 -20.18 4.43 -39.05
N GLN A 178 -21.16 5.16 -38.50
CA GLN A 178 -22.36 5.58 -39.25
C GLN A 178 -22.11 6.74 -40.24
N ARG A 179 -21.01 7.49 -40.11
CA ARG A 179 -20.67 8.59 -41.01
C ARG A 179 -19.83 8.15 -42.22
N THR A 180 -19.32 6.91 -42.18
CA THR A 180 -18.50 6.28 -43.22
C THR A 180 -19.26 5.26 -44.08
N ASN A 181 -20.58 5.09 -43.88
CA ASN A 181 -21.47 4.33 -44.77
C ASN A 181 -22.52 5.25 -45.40
#